data_AF-A0A5C1WIC4-F1
#
_entry.id   AF-A0A5C1WIC4-F1
#
_cell.length_a   1.000
_cell.length_b   1.000
_cell.length_c   1.000
_cell.angle_alpha   90.00
_cell.angle_beta   90.00
_cell.angle_gamma   90.00
#
_symmetry.space_group_name_H-M   'P 1'
#
loop_
_entity.id
_entity.type
_entity.pdbx_description
1 polymer ?
#
loop_
_entity_poly.entity_id
_entity_poly.type
_entity_poly.pdbx_seq_one_letter_code
_entity_poly.pdbx_strand_id
1 'polypeptide(L)'
;MTMKICLSAVMLCVTTALAATPASAGDGRTGAFVGGAALGAVGGVLLGQALADRPAPPPRPAPVYEPAPVAYDPYVDRLDRLHAGCDRGDRRACVQFGEMIGAHRERVAEWRRTHPDFFEWE
;
A
#
# COMPACT_ATOMS: atom_id res chain seq x y z
N MET A 1 5.82 -31.22 -45.28
CA MET A 1 4.74 -30.22 -45.12
C MET A 1 3.66 -30.66 -44.11
N THR A 2 3.93 -31.67 -43.26
CA THR A 2 2.99 -32.25 -42.29
C THR A 2 3.31 -31.88 -40.82
N MET A 3 4.57 -31.55 -40.51
CA MET A 3 4.99 -31.27 -39.12
C MET A 3 4.51 -29.90 -38.58
N LYS A 4 4.29 -28.90 -39.44
CA LYS A 4 3.79 -27.57 -39.05
C LYS A 4 2.31 -27.56 -38.69
N ILE A 5 1.51 -28.48 -39.26
CA ILE A 5 0.07 -28.61 -38.99
C ILE A 5 -0.17 -29.27 -37.62
N CYS A 6 0.70 -30.21 -37.23
CA CYS A 6 0.60 -30.85 -35.91
C CYS A 6 0.98 -29.90 -34.77
N LEU A 7 1.94 -29.00 -34.97
CA LEU A 7 2.39 -28.06 -33.94
C LEU A 7 1.32 -26.99 -33.60
N SER A 8 0.60 -26.49 -34.60
CA SER A 8 -0.51 -25.56 -34.36
C SER A 8 -1.74 -26.23 -33.76
N ALA A 9 -2.02 -27.49 -34.12
CA ALA A 9 -3.13 -28.24 -33.53
C ALA A 9 -2.90 -28.55 -32.03
N VAL A 10 -1.67 -28.91 -31.65
CA VAL A 10 -1.34 -29.17 -30.23
C VAL A 10 -1.37 -27.89 -29.40
N MET A 11 -0.89 -26.76 -29.94
CA MET A 11 -0.87 -25.49 -29.21
C MET A 11 -2.28 -24.92 -29.00
N LEU A 12 -3.18 -25.07 -29.99
CA LEU A 12 -4.59 -24.68 -29.84
C LEU A 12 -5.31 -25.53 -28.79
N CYS A 13 -5.03 -26.84 -28.73
CA CYS A 13 -5.60 -27.75 -27.73
C CYS A 13 -5.11 -27.46 -26.29
N VAL A 14 -3.85 -27.03 -26.10
CA VAL A 14 -3.30 -26.75 -24.77
C VAL A 14 -3.85 -25.45 -24.18
N THR A 15 -4.13 -24.43 -24.99
CA THR A 15 -4.69 -23.16 -24.48
C THR A 15 -6.17 -23.25 -24.08
N THR A 16 -6.95 -24.18 -24.67
CA THR A 16 -8.34 -24.41 -24.26
C THR A 16 -8.48 -25.33 -23.04
N ALA A 17 -7.42 -26.03 -22.64
CA ALA A 17 -7.48 -27.03 -21.57
C ALA A 17 -7.36 -26.44 -20.15
N LEU A 18 -6.99 -25.16 -19.98
CA LEU A 18 -6.80 -24.56 -18.65
C LEU A 18 -8.01 -23.83 -18.04
N ALA A 19 -9.14 -23.73 -18.75
CA ALA A 19 -10.30 -22.97 -18.28
C ALA A 19 -11.54 -23.84 -18.07
N ALA A 20 -11.42 -24.99 -17.39
CA ALA A 20 -12.55 -25.65 -16.72
C ALA A 20 -12.09 -26.89 -15.96
N THR A 21 -11.78 -26.75 -14.67
CA THR A 21 -12.01 -27.85 -13.73
C THR A 21 -13.45 -27.72 -13.23
N PRO A 22 -14.40 -28.55 -13.71
CA PRO A 22 -15.69 -28.63 -13.05
C PRO A 22 -15.48 -29.36 -11.72
N ALA A 23 -15.53 -28.62 -10.63
CA ALA A 23 -15.79 -29.20 -9.32
C ALA A 23 -17.28 -29.55 -9.24
N SER A 24 -17.65 -30.79 -9.55
CA SER A 24 -18.85 -31.45 -9.01
C SER A 24 -18.83 -32.91 -9.45
N ALA A 25 -18.58 -33.84 -8.53
CA ALA A 25 -19.59 -34.50 -7.71
C ALA A 25 -20.34 -35.58 -8.51
N GLY A 26 -20.18 -36.82 -8.03
CA GLY A 26 -20.54 -38.04 -8.72
C GLY A 26 -22.02 -38.18 -9.07
N ASP A 27 -22.21 -38.98 -10.13
CA ASP A 27 -23.38 -39.71 -10.58
C ASP A 27 -24.75 -39.25 -10.06
N GLY A 28 -25.47 -38.52 -10.93
CA GLY A 28 -26.83 -38.06 -10.67
C GLY A 28 -27.45 -37.32 -11.86
N ARG A 29 -27.97 -38.09 -12.81
CA ARG A 29 -29.13 -37.76 -13.67
C ARG A 29 -29.11 -36.37 -14.37
N THR A 30 -28.47 -36.36 -15.53
CA THR A 30 -28.67 -35.54 -16.74
C THR A 30 -29.82 -34.52 -16.68
N GLY A 31 -29.51 -33.22 -16.54
CA GLY A 31 -30.49 -32.16 -16.82
C GLY A 31 -30.11 -30.73 -16.40
N ALA A 32 -29.31 -30.55 -15.36
CA ALA A 32 -29.19 -29.22 -14.73
C ALA A 32 -28.06 -28.31 -15.26
N PHE A 33 -27.10 -28.81 -16.05
CA PHE A 33 -25.87 -28.04 -16.35
C PHE A 33 -25.73 -27.49 -17.78
N VAL A 34 -26.63 -27.82 -18.70
CA VAL A 34 -26.56 -27.30 -20.09
C VAL A 34 -27.13 -25.86 -20.19
N GLY A 35 -27.87 -25.37 -19.19
CA GLY A 35 -28.50 -24.04 -19.21
C GLY A 35 -27.73 -22.91 -18.53
N GLY A 36 -26.67 -23.19 -17.77
CA GLY A 36 -26.01 -22.20 -16.90
C GLY A 36 -25.18 -21.15 -17.66
N ALA A 37 -24.47 -21.57 -18.72
CA ALA A 37 -23.56 -20.69 -19.45
C ALA A 37 -24.30 -19.63 -20.30
N ALA A 38 -25.45 -19.98 -20.89
CA ALA A 38 -26.21 -19.05 -21.74
C ALA A 38 -26.87 -17.91 -20.95
N LEU A 39 -27.36 -18.20 -19.75
CA LEU A 39 -27.96 -17.18 -18.87
C LEU A 39 -26.91 -16.25 -18.26
N GLY A 40 -25.69 -16.75 -17.99
CA GLY A 40 -24.57 -15.94 -17.50
C GLY A 40 -24.14 -14.87 -18.50
N ALA A 41 -24.07 -15.19 -19.80
CA ALA A 41 -23.67 -14.23 -20.82
C ALA A 41 -24.73 -13.12 -21.02
N VAL A 42 -26.01 -13.47 -21.09
CA VAL A 42 -27.10 -12.48 -21.23
C VAL A 42 -27.20 -11.59 -19.99
N GLY A 43 -27.13 -12.19 -18.80
CA GLY A 43 -27.11 -11.44 -17.55
C GLY A 43 -25.90 -10.50 -17.45
N GLY A 44 -24.73 -10.97 -17.86
CA GLY A 44 -23.49 -10.17 -17.88
C GLY A 44 -23.55 -9.00 -18.87
N VAL A 45 -24.10 -9.20 -20.06
CA VAL A 45 -24.26 -8.10 -21.05
C VAL A 45 -25.25 -7.06 -20.54
N LEU A 46 -26.42 -7.48 -20.04
CA LEU A 46 -27.43 -6.53 -19.54
C LEU A 46 -26.91 -5.72 -18.34
N LEU A 47 -26.22 -6.38 -17.40
CA LEU A 47 -25.61 -5.71 -16.26
C LEU A 47 -24.45 -4.79 -16.69
N GLY A 48 -23.62 -5.24 -17.63
CA GLY A 48 -22.53 -4.45 -18.19
C GLY A 48 -23.03 -3.16 -18.85
N GLN A 49 -24.08 -3.25 -19.68
CA GLN A 49 -24.71 -2.07 -20.29
C GLN A 49 -25.34 -1.14 -19.24
N ALA A 50 -26.00 -1.69 -18.23
CA ALA A 50 -26.58 -0.89 -17.13
C ALA A 50 -25.52 -0.19 -16.25
N LEU A 51 -24.28 -0.70 -16.20
CA LEU A 51 -23.16 -0.06 -15.53
C LEU A 51 -22.45 0.95 -16.45
N ALA A 52 -22.40 0.70 -17.76
CA ALA A 52 -21.78 1.58 -18.74
C ALA A 52 -22.54 2.90 -18.92
N ASP A 53 -23.88 2.87 -18.83
CA ASP A 53 -24.73 4.08 -18.93
C ASP A 53 -24.73 4.93 -17.64
N ARG A 54 -24.00 4.52 -16.59
CA ARG A 54 -23.89 5.33 -15.38
C ARG A 54 -22.94 6.50 -15.61
N PRO A 55 -23.33 7.73 -15.25
CA PRO A 55 -22.42 8.87 -15.31
C PRO A 55 -21.21 8.59 -14.42
N ALA A 56 -20.02 8.93 -14.92
CA ALA A 56 -18.80 8.81 -14.16
C ALA A 56 -18.93 9.58 -12.84
N PRO A 57 -18.44 9.03 -11.71
CA PRO A 57 -18.44 9.77 -10.46
C PRO A 57 -17.63 11.07 -10.64
N PRO A 58 -18.04 12.17 -10.00
CA PRO A 58 -17.29 13.42 -10.07
C PRO A 58 -15.85 13.18 -9.56
N PRO A 59 -14.86 13.94 -10.09
CA PRO A 59 -13.50 13.84 -9.59
C PRO A 59 -13.50 14.12 -8.09
N ARG A 60 -12.82 13.25 -7.33
CA ARG A 60 -12.60 13.52 -5.90
C ARG A 60 -11.77 14.80 -5.78
N PRO A 61 -12.11 15.72 -4.86
CA PRO A 61 -11.27 16.87 -4.60
C PRO A 61 -9.89 16.38 -4.16
N ALA A 62 -8.85 17.11 -4.56
CA ALA A 62 -7.51 16.85 -4.05
C ALA A 62 -7.52 16.99 -2.52
N PRO A 63 -6.79 16.13 -1.78
CA PRO A 63 -6.67 16.31 -0.34
C PRO A 63 -6.04 17.68 -0.07
N VAL A 64 -6.75 18.51 0.69
CA VAL A 64 -6.17 19.72 1.27
C VAL A 64 -5.37 19.28 2.49
N TYR A 65 -4.05 19.38 2.43
CA TYR A 65 -3.20 19.10 3.58
C TYR A 65 -3.22 20.32 4.50
N GLU A 66 -4.03 20.26 5.55
CA GLU A 66 -3.94 21.23 6.64
C GLU A 66 -2.68 20.92 7.45
N PRO A 67 -1.87 21.94 7.81
CA PRO A 67 -0.75 21.72 8.71
C PRO A 67 -1.28 21.16 10.03
N ALA A 68 -0.68 20.06 10.49
CA ALA A 68 -1.02 19.51 11.79
C ALA A 68 -0.81 20.59 12.87
N PRO A 69 -1.70 20.71 13.86
CA PRO A 69 -1.46 21.58 15.00
C PRO A 69 -0.14 21.17 15.66
N VAL A 70 0.82 22.10 15.75
CA VAL A 70 2.06 21.86 16.49
C VAL A 70 1.75 21.91 17.99
N ALA A 71 1.99 20.80 18.70
CA ALA A 71 1.89 20.77 20.15
C ALA A 71 3.02 21.62 20.75
N TYR A 72 2.68 22.44 21.76
CA TYR A 72 3.68 23.19 22.51
C TYR A 72 4.58 22.24 23.30
N ASP A 73 5.89 22.31 23.05
CA ASP A 73 6.89 21.54 23.79
C ASP A 73 7.77 22.47 24.63
N PRO A 74 7.61 22.49 25.97
CA PRO A 74 8.43 23.32 26.85
C PRO A 74 9.92 22.92 26.85
N TYR A 75 10.26 21.72 26.38
CA TYR A 75 11.65 21.28 26.24
C TYR A 75 12.33 22.03 25.09
N VAL A 76 11.68 22.11 23.92
CA VAL A 76 12.21 22.82 22.74
C VAL A 76 12.41 24.30 23.06
N ASP A 77 11.42 24.94 23.68
CA ASP A 77 11.49 26.33 24.13
C ASP A 77 12.64 26.60 25.13
N ARG A 78 12.97 25.61 25.97
CA ARG A 78 14.10 25.72 26.89
C ARG A 78 15.42 25.57 26.14
N LEU A 79 15.49 24.63 25.20
CA LEU A 79 16.67 24.38 24.38
C LEU A 79 17.03 25.62 23.55
N ASP A 80 16.04 26.26 22.90
CA ASP A 80 16.24 27.46 22.10
C ASP A 80 16.75 28.65 22.93
N ARG A 81 16.22 28.83 24.15
CA ARG A 81 16.71 29.87 25.06
C ARG A 81 18.15 29.64 25.49
N LEU A 82 18.52 28.39 25.78
CA LEU A 82 19.88 28.03 26.14
C LEU A 82 20.85 28.22 24.95
N HIS A 83 20.43 27.82 23.75
CA HIS A 83 21.19 28.02 22.52
C HIS A 83 21.47 29.50 22.27
N ALA A 84 20.44 30.34 22.31
CA ALA A 84 20.58 31.78 22.11
C ALA A 84 21.43 32.46 23.20
N GLY A 85 21.39 31.95 24.44
CA GLY A 85 22.29 32.38 25.51
C GLY A 85 23.74 32.03 25.22
N CYS A 86 23.98 30.79 24.75
CA CYS A 86 25.30 30.32 24.37
C CYS A 86 25.88 31.12 23.20
N ASP A 87 25.10 31.41 22.15
CA ASP A 87 25.51 32.22 21.00
C ASP A 87 25.94 33.64 21.40
N ARG A 88 25.36 34.17 22.47
CA ARG A 88 25.72 35.48 23.04
C ARG A 88 26.91 35.42 24.00
N GLY A 89 27.52 34.25 24.18
CA GLY A 89 28.70 34.06 25.03
C GLY A 89 28.40 33.77 26.51
N ASP A 90 27.15 33.49 26.89
CA ASP A 90 26.85 33.01 28.23
C ASP A 90 27.36 31.57 28.41
N ARG A 91 28.51 31.46 29.08
CA ARG A 91 29.17 30.19 29.36
C ARG A 91 28.28 29.21 30.15
N ARG A 92 27.41 29.69 31.03
CA ARG A 92 26.50 28.83 31.80
C ARG A 92 25.42 28.26 30.90
N ALA A 93 24.89 29.08 29.99
CA ALA A 93 23.92 28.62 28.99
C ALA A 93 24.53 27.56 28.06
N CYS A 94 25.78 27.73 27.61
CA CYS A 94 26.48 26.73 26.79
C CYS A 94 26.64 25.38 27.50
N VAL A 95 27.03 25.37 28.78
CA VAL A 95 27.20 24.12 29.55
C VAL A 95 25.86 23.41 29.69
N GLN A 96 24.81 24.13 30.08
CA GLN A 96 23.47 23.56 30.23
C GLN A 96 22.87 23.07 28.90
N PHE A 97 23.13 23.79 27.80
CA PHE A 97 22.74 23.35 26.46
C PHE A 97 23.41 22.01 26.10
N GLY A 98 24.73 21.89 26.33
CA GLY A 98 25.47 20.66 26.10
C GLY A 98 25.02 19.50 26.97
N GLU A 99 24.75 19.75 28.25
CA GLU A 99 24.17 18.76 29.17
C GLU A 99 22.78 18.30 28.71
N MET A 100 21.92 19.22 28.27
CA MET A 100 20.57 18.93 27.81
C MET A 100 20.56 18.07 26.54
N ILE A 101 21.39 18.41 25.56
CA ILE A 101 21.59 17.58 24.35
C ILE A 101 22.22 16.22 24.71
N GLY A 102 23.15 16.22 25.68
CA GLY A 102 23.85 15.01 26.13
C GLY A 102 23.01 14.06 26.98
N ALA A 103 21.99 14.54 27.69
CA ALA A 103 21.18 13.77 28.64
C ALA A 103 20.42 12.60 27.98
N HIS A 104 20.25 12.63 26.66
CA HIS A 104 19.57 11.58 25.92
C HIS A 104 20.51 10.60 25.22
N ARG A 105 21.83 10.66 25.41
CA ARG A 105 22.79 9.77 24.71
C ARG A 105 22.50 8.29 24.91
N GLU A 106 22.17 7.86 26.13
CA GLU A 106 21.82 6.46 26.41
C GLU A 106 20.51 6.05 25.73
N ARG A 107 19.51 6.92 25.75
CA ARG A 107 18.20 6.71 25.13
C ARG A 107 18.29 6.70 23.61
N VAL A 108 19.12 7.56 23.03
CA VAL A 108 19.42 7.58 21.58
C VAL A 108 20.23 6.34 21.19
N ALA A 109 21.18 5.90 22.01
CA ALA A 109 21.92 4.66 21.78
C ALA A 109 21.02 3.41 21.89
N GLU A 110 20.07 3.39 22.81
CA GLU A 110 19.03 2.36 22.90
C GLU A 110 18.08 2.40 21.70
N TRP A 111 17.63 3.59 21.30
CA TRP A 111 16.77 3.77 20.14
C TRP A 111 17.45 3.27 18.87
N ARG A 112 18.73 3.63 18.66
CA ARG A 112 19.52 3.16 17.52
C ARG A 112 19.69 1.64 17.50
N ARG A 113 19.80 1.00 18.67
CA ARG A 113 19.84 -0.47 18.77
C ARG A 113 18.50 -1.12 18.44
N THR A 114 17.39 -0.47 18.80
CA THR A 114 16.03 -1.03 18.64
C THR A 114 15.38 -0.68 17.30
N HIS A 115 15.82 0.39 16.64
CA HIS A 115 15.30 0.89 15.36
C HIS A 115 16.44 1.09 14.34
N PRO A 116 17.18 0.04 13.96
CA PRO A 116 18.31 0.16 13.04
C PRO A 116 17.89 0.60 11.63
N ASP A 117 16.65 0.30 11.23
CA ASP A 117 16.02 0.73 9.97
C ASP A 117 15.95 2.27 9.84
N PHE A 118 15.80 2.98 10.95
CA PHE A 118 15.81 4.46 10.98
C PHE A 118 17.22 5.07 10.84
N PHE A 119 18.28 4.28 10.73
CA PHE A 119 19.66 4.78 10.58
C PHE A 119 20.41 4.09 9.44
N GLU A 120 19.70 3.41 8.53
CA GLU A 120 20.31 2.64 7.45
C GLU A 120 21.05 3.49 6.40
N TRP A 121 20.87 4.81 6.43
CA TRP A 121 21.46 5.76 5.48
C TRP A 121 22.67 6.54 6.03
N GLU A 122 23.08 6.29 7.27
CA GLU A 122 24.25 6.92 7.91
C GLU A 122 25.53 6.08 7.73
#